data_AF-A0A0J9TJR7-F1
#
_entry.id   AF-A0A0J9TJR7-F1
#
_cell.length_a   1.000
_cell.length_b   1.000
_cell.length_c   1.000
_cell.angle_alpha   90.00
_cell.angle_beta   90.00
_cell.angle_gamma   90.00
#
_symmetry.space_group_name_H-M   'P 1'
#
loop_
_entity.id
_entity.type
_entity.pdbx_description
1 polymer ?
#
loop_
_entity_poly.entity_id
_entity_poly.type
_entity_poly.pdbx_seq_one_letter_code
_entity_poly.pdbx_strand_id
1 'polypeptide(L)'
;MTNQPPDYDIFNDFDTWKTSLSAVNNPHNYKKNTELCENIKINSEVGNNPKEICKSFVRLFNILLANHAGKIGELKNKKYSDFMNYWLNQNLTDVAYHETTKNIIFQEIKKISCMFEAKDVLENKMYLMDSKHFFNFHILYKLYDNYDSLSQNDNYYNKFLEEMKCEYNNGLDKCFYSGDVKFCKALKKFRDDYEKSKNTKSKYCNGEDKICRSLPELNISSSVSHKEQLNIAKIGIGLIGTSYAPYLKGYSVDKSGEVY
;
A
#
# COMPACT_ATOMS: atom_id res chain seq x y z
N MET A 1 5.38 -22.66 3.93
CA MET A 1 5.83 -21.33 4.38
C MET A 1 4.65 -20.69 5.08
N THR A 2 4.80 -20.31 6.35
CA THR A 2 3.72 -19.75 7.16
C THR A 2 3.43 -18.32 6.71
N ASN A 3 2.31 -18.12 6.00
CA ASN A 3 1.74 -16.82 5.69
C ASN A 3 1.26 -16.16 6.98
N GLN A 4 2.19 -15.57 7.75
CA GLN A 4 1.80 -14.69 8.84
C GLN A 4 1.06 -13.49 8.23
N PRO A 5 -0.14 -13.16 8.72
CA PRO A 5 -0.89 -12.03 8.17
C PRO A 5 -0.04 -10.76 8.27
N PRO A 6 0.01 -9.93 7.22
CA PRO A 6 0.86 -8.77 7.17
C PRO A 6 0.63 -7.86 8.37
N ASP A 7 1.68 -7.14 8.74
CA ASP A 7 1.54 -6.08 9.71
C ASP A 7 1.27 -4.78 8.95
N TYR A 8 0.12 -4.17 9.21
CA TYR A 8 -0.26 -2.90 8.57
C TYR A 8 0.32 -1.70 9.31
N ASP A 9 0.99 -1.92 10.45
CA ASP A 9 1.69 -0.88 11.23
C ASP A 9 2.88 -0.27 10.47
N ILE A 10 3.20 -0.80 9.29
CA ILE A 10 4.18 -0.22 8.40
C ILE A 10 3.92 1.29 8.20
N PHE A 11 2.66 1.71 8.00
CA PHE A 11 2.32 3.11 7.71
C PHE A 11 2.54 4.09 8.88
N ASN A 12 2.96 3.60 10.05
CA ASN A 12 3.38 4.47 11.15
C ASN A 12 4.58 5.36 10.79
N ASP A 13 5.40 4.95 9.82
CA ASP A 13 6.54 5.73 9.31
C ASP A 13 6.30 6.28 7.90
N PHE A 14 5.04 6.57 7.55
CA PHE A 14 4.68 6.96 6.20
C PHE A 14 5.52 8.12 5.65
N ASP A 15 5.85 9.12 6.48
CA ASP A 15 6.70 10.25 6.09
C ASP A 15 8.07 9.78 5.58
N THR A 16 8.72 8.85 6.29
CA THR A 16 10.02 8.28 5.89
C THR A 16 9.93 7.64 4.52
N TRP A 17 8.82 6.96 4.24
CA TRP A 17 8.62 6.32 2.96
C TRP A 17 8.33 7.31 1.86
N LYS A 18 7.46 8.29 2.08
CA LYS A 18 7.13 9.29 1.08
C LYS A 18 8.39 10.06 0.66
N THR A 19 9.23 10.44 1.61
CA THR A 19 10.56 11.02 1.33
C THR A 19 11.46 10.05 0.55
N SER A 20 11.44 8.76 0.88
CA SER A 20 12.25 7.78 0.18
C SER A 20 11.76 7.57 -1.27
N LEU A 21 10.45 7.51 -1.49
CA LEU A 21 9.83 7.33 -2.80
C LEU A 21 10.04 8.56 -3.70
N SER A 22 9.93 9.77 -3.16
CA SER A 22 10.22 10.98 -3.93
C SER A 22 11.69 11.03 -4.38
N ALA A 23 12.61 10.54 -3.54
CA ALA A 23 14.04 10.48 -3.87
C ALA A 23 14.38 9.40 -4.93
N VAL A 24 13.64 8.28 -4.98
CA VAL A 24 13.83 7.22 -5.99
C VAL A 24 13.63 7.74 -7.41
N ASN A 25 12.69 8.68 -7.59
CA ASN A 25 12.37 9.26 -8.90
C ASN A 25 13.47 10.17 -9.46
N ASN A 26 14.52 10.49 -8.68
CA ASN A 26 15.69 11.21 -9.18
C ASN A 26 16.79 10.22 -9.57
N PRO A 27 17.02 9.97 -10.88
CA PRO A 27 17.94 8.95 -11.37
C PRO A 27 19.43 9.23 -11.08
N HIS A 28 19.75 10.44 -10.60
CA HIS A 28 21.11 10.80 -10.19
C HIS A 28 21.45 10.32 -8.78
N ASN A 29 20.45 9.97 -7.97
CA ASN A 29 20.64 9.58 -6.58
C ASN A 29 20.92 8.06 -6.44
N TYR A 30 21.83 7.72 -5.50
CA TYR A 30 22.03 6.37 -4.98
C TYR A 30 22.21 5.23 -6.02
N LYS A 31 23.10 5.43 -7.00
CA LYS A 31 23.39 4.45 -8.08
C LYS A 31 24.13 3.19 -7.62
N LYS A 32 24.59 3.12 -6.38
CA LYS A 32 25.35 1.98 -5.84
C LYS A 32 24.58 0.66 -6.06
N ASN A 33 25.25 -0.37 -6.57
CA ASN A 33 24.71 -1.71 -6.82
C ASN A 33 23.61 -1.79 -7.90
N THR A 34 23.25 -0.68 -8.57
CA THR A 34 22.19 -0.69 -9.60
C THR A 34 22.60 -1.40 -10.88
N GLU A 35 23.91 -1.46 -11.15
CA GLU A 35 24.53 -2.22 -12.24
C GLU A 35 24.27 -3.73 -12.14
N LEU A 36 24.01 -4.27 -10.95
CA LEU A 36 23.65 -5.67 -10.76
C LEU A 36 22.34 -6.02 -11.48
N CYS A 37 21.45 -5.04 -11.67
CA CYS A 37 20.17 -5.21 -12.37
C CYS A 37 20.31 -5.44 -13.88
N GLU A 38 21.49 -5.20 -14.47
CA GLU A 38 21.72 -5.53 -15.87
C GLU A 38 21.75 -7.04 -16.13
N ASN A 39 21.99 -7.83 -15.09
CA ASN A 39 22.06 -9.29 -15.14
C ASN A 39 20.70 -10.00 -15.01
N ILE A 40 19.60 -9.26 -14.91
CA ILE A 40 18.25 -9.83 -14.84
C ILE A 40 17.98 -10.65 -16.10
N LYS A 41 17.63 -11.94 -15.92
CA LYS A 41 17.31 -12.86 -17.02
C LYS A 41 15.80 -12.97 -17.22
N ILE A 42 15.26 -12.20 -18.14
CA ILE A 42 13.83 -12.25 -18.53
C ILE A 42 13.74 -12.34 -20.05
N ASN A 43 12.65 -12.96 -20.55
CA ASN A 43 12.31 -12.97 -21.97
C ASN A 43 12.30 -11.53 -22.54
N SER A 44 12.90 -11.34 -23.71
CA SER A 44 13.00 -10.06 -24.42
C SER A 44 11.67 -9.38 -24.70
N GLU A 45 10.58 -10.14 -24.77
CA GLU A 45 9.21 -9.62 -24.98
C GLU A 45 8.71 -8.73 -23.82
N VAL A 46 9.32 -8.83 -22.64
CA VAL A 46 8.95 -8.05 -21.44
C VAL A 46 9.58 -6.65 -21.45
N GLY A 47 10.53 -6.38 -22.37
CA GLY A 47 11.20 -5.08 -22.53
C GLY A 47 12.17 -4.71 -21.40
N ASN A 48 12.59 -3.44 -21.37
CA ASN A 48 13.55 -2.93 -20.36
C ASN A 48 12.92 -2.61 -18.99
N ASN A 49 11.58 -2.61 -18.90
CA ASN A 49 10.84 -2.26 -17.69
C ASN A 49 11.28 -3.04 -16.43
N PRO A 50 11.58 -4.36 -16.48
CA PRO A 50 12.02 -5.07 -15.28
C PRO A 50 13.39 -4.62 -14.75
N LYS A 51 14.31 -4.24 -15.66
CA LYS A 51 15.62 -3.71 -15.27
C LYS A 51 15.47 -2.39 -14.54
N GLU A 52 14.61 -1.50 -15.05
CA GLU A 52 14.35 -0.22 -14.41
C GLU A 52 13.61 -0.37 -13.07
N ILE A 53 12.65 -1.30 -12.96
CA ILE A 53 12.03 -1.66 -11.66
C ILE A 53 13.09 -2.14 -10.67
N CYS A 54 14.02 -3.01 -11.09
CA CYS A 54 15.11 -3.46 -10.23
C CYS A 54 16.03 -2.31 -9.80
N LYS A 55 16.44 -1.43 -10.72
CA LYS A 55 17.29 -0.28 -10.39
C LYS A 55 16.60 0.62 -9.38
N SER A 56 15.31 0.89 -9.55
CA SER A 56 14.51 1.66 -8.61
C SER A 56 14.35 0.94 -7.26
N PHE A 57 14.22 -0.39 -7.23
CA PHE A 57 14.21 -1.18 -6.01
C PHE A 57 15.53 -1.07 -5.23
N VAL A 58 16.67 -1.20 -5.92
CA VAL A 58 18.00 -1.06 -5.33
C VAL A 58 18.23 0.36 -4.81
N ARG A 59 17.82 1.39 -5.57
CA ARG A 59 17.86 2.79 -5.13
C ARG A 59 17.02 3.00 -3.86
N LEU A 60 15.82 2.44 -3.82
CA LEU A 60 14.94 2.55 -2.64
C LEU A 60 15.62 1.99 -1.39
N PHE A 61 16.28 0.83 -1.49
CA PHE A 61 17.04 0.28 -0.37
C PHE A 61 18.17 1.21 0.08
N ASN A 62 18.96 1.70 -0.87
CA ASN A 62 20.09 2.58 -0.57
C ASN A 62 19.64 3.90 0.08
N ILE A 63 18.51 4.46 -0.36
CA ILE A 63 17.89 5.66 0.23
C ILE A 63 17.46 5.38 1.67
N LEU A 64 16.75 4.26 1.90
CA LEU A 64 16.37 3.85 3.24
C LEU A 64 17.61 3.71 4.14
N LEU A 65 18.65 3.05 3.66
CA LEU A 65 19.90 2.87 4.42
C LEU A 65 20.57 4.22 4.74
N ALA A 66 20.59 5.15 3.79
CA ALA A 66 21.15 6.49 3.96
C ALA A 66 20.34 7.33 4.96
N ASN A 67 19.00 7.26 4.92
CA ASN A 67 18.11 7.93 5.88
C ASN A 67 18.35 7.47 7.33
N HIS A 68 18.90 6.26 7.49
CA HIS A 68 19.32 5.71 8.79
C HIS A 68 20.84 5.82 9.02
N ALA A 69 21.52 6.78 8.38
CA ALA A 69 22.96 7.03 8.53
C ALA A 69 23.84 5.79 8.29
N GLY A 70 23.42 4.90 7.39
CA GLY A 70 24.14 3.66 7.10
C GLY A 70 23.94 2.54 8.15
N LYS A 71 23.10 2.76 9.16
CA LYS A 71 22.86 1.78 10.23
C LYS A 71 21.89 0.71 9.76
N ILE A 72 22.43 -0.33 9.14
CA ILE A 72 21.64 -1.46 8.63
C ILE A 72 20.78 -2.16 9.69
N GLY A 73 21.19 -2.09 10.97
CA GLY A 73 20.42 -2.61 12.10
C GLY A 73 19.02 -2.00 12.22
N GLU A 74 18.87 -0.71 11.90
CA GLU A 74 17.58 0.00 11.94
C GLU A 74 16.60 -0.58 10.90
N LEU A 75 17.12 -0.98 9.74
CA LEU A 75 16.33 -1.56 8.66
C LEU A 75 15.91 -3.01 8.91
N LYS A 76 16.47 -3.69 9.91
CA LYS A 76 16.10 -5.10 10.20
C LYS A 76 14.67 -5.25 10.70
N ASN A 77 14.05 -4.16 11.16
CA ASN A 77 12.63 -4.13 11.51
C ASN A 77 11.77 -4.58 10.31
N LYS A 78 10.84 -5.51 10.56
CA LYS A 78 9.95 -6.12 9.56
C LYS A 78 9.21 -5.07 8.71
N LYS A 79 8.89 -3.89 9.27
CA LYS A 79 8.20 -2.81 8.56
C LYS A 79 8.90 -2.37 7.27
N TYR A 80 10.22 -2.33 7.25
CA TYR A 80 10.97 -1.92 6.06
C TYR A 80 10.95 -2.99 4.97
N SER A 81 11.11 -4.27 5.35
CA SER A 81 10.97 -5.36 4.38
C SER A 81 9.55 -5.45 3.81
N ASP A 82 8.51 -5.27 4.63
CA ASP A 82 7.12 -5.27 4.17
C ASP A 82 6.82 -4.10 3.25
N PHE A 83 7.33 -2.90 3.58
CA PHE A 83 7.24 -1.73 2.70
C PHE A 83 7.90 -1.97 1.34
N MET A 84 9.11 -2.54 1.32
CA MET A 84 9.80 -2.85 0.07
C MET A 84 9.05 -3.91 -0.76
N ASN A 85 8.47 -4.91 -0.11
CA ASN A 85 7.62 -5.90 -0.77
C ASN A 85 6.36 -5.23 -1.37
N TYR A 86 5.71 -4.33 -0.63
CA TYR A 86 4.55 -3.57 -1.12
C TYR A 86 4.93 -2.75 -2.35
N TRP A 87 6.01 -1.98 -2.26
CA TRP A 87 6.48 -1.13 -3.36
C TRP A 87 6.76 -1.95 -4.62
N LEU A 88 7.43 -3.10 -4.49
CA LEU A 88 7.72 -3.96 -5.64
C LEU A 88 6.43 -4.54 -6.24
N ASN A 89 5.49 -5.00 -5.41
CA ASN A 89 4.20 -5.50 -5.88
C ASN A 89 3.40 -4.42 -6.62
N GLN A 90 3.41 -3.19 -6.12
CA GLN A 90 2.76 -2.05 -6.75
C GLN A 90 3.34 -1.80 -8.14
N ASN A 91 4.67 -1.65 -8.25
CA ASN A 91 5.33 -1.38 -9.53
C ASN A 91 5.12 -2.50 -10.56
N LEU A 92 5.12 -3.76 -10.13
CA LEU A 92 4.82 -4.89 -11.00
C LEU A 92 3.35 -4.93 -11.45
N THR A 93 2.45 -4.40 -10.62
CA THR A 93 1.01 -4.32 -10.91
C THR A 93 0.68 -3.15 -11.83
N ASP A 94 1.35 -2.01 -11.68
CA ASP A 94 1.13 -0.82 -12.51
C ASP A 94 1.54 -1.04 -13.97
N VAL A 95 2.55 -1.89 -14.22
CA VAL A 95 2.95 -2.32 -15.57
C VAL A 95 2.02 -3.42 -16.12
N ALA A 96 0.99 -3.82 -15.38
CA ALA A 96 -0.01 -4.83 -15.77
C ALA A 96 0.60 -6.20 -16.14
N TYR A 97 1.71 -6.58 -15.52
CA TYR A 97 2.29 -7.91 -15.75
C TYR A 97 1.36 -9.03 -15.30
N HIS A 98 1.32 -10.12 -16.05
CA HIS A 98 0.68 -11.36 -15.61
C HIS A 98 1.41 -11.97 -14.41
N GLU A 99 0.67 -12.72 -13.60
CA GLU A 99 1.16 -13.30 -12.33
C GLU A 99 2.43 -14.15 -12.51
N THR A 100 2.53 -14.91 -13.59
CA THR A 100 3.72 -15.71 -13.93
C THR A 100 4.93 -14.81 -14.17
N THR A 101 4.76 -13.73 -14.94
CA THR A 101 5.80 -12.72 -15.20
C THR A 101 6.20 -11.98 -13.92
N LYS A 102 5.23 -11.58 -13.08
CA LYS A 102 5.51 -10.97 -11.77
C LYS A 102 6.40 -11.87 -10.93
N ASN A 103 6.07 -13.17 -10.86
CA ASN A 103 6.86 -14.14 -10.11
C ASN A 103 8.30 -14.27 -10.63
N ILE A 104 8.49 -14.33 -11.95
CA ILE A 104 9.84 -14.39 -12.54
C ILE A 104 10.66 -13.16 -12.18
N ILE A 105 10.10 -11.95 -12.42
CA ILE A 105 10.79 -10.69 -12.12
C ILE A 105 11.13 -10.61 -10.63
N PHE A 106 10.17 -10.98 -9.77
CA PHE A 106 10.34 -11.00 -8.33
C PHE A 106 11.52 -11.89 -7.90
N GLN A 107 11.63 -13.10 -8.44
CA GLN A 107 12.73 -14.01 -8.12
C GLN A 107 14.09 -13.46 -8.59
N GLU A 108 14.16 -12.80 -9.73
CA GLU A 108 15.40 -12.17 -10.21
C GLU A 108 15.84 -11.02 -9.29
N ILE A 109 14.91 -10.14 -8.90
CA ILE A 109 15.21 -9.05 -7.95
C ILE A 109 15.61 -9.60 -6.58
N LYS A 110 14.99 -10.69 -6.13
CA LYS A 110 15.38 -11.39 -4.89
C LYS A 110 16.80 -11.95 -4.96
N LYS A 111 17.23 -12.49 -6.11
CA LYS A 111 18.62 -12.93 -6.27
C LYS A 111 19.59 -11.76 -6.16
N ILE A 112 19.25 -10.63 -6.78
CA ILE A 112 20.08 -9.41 -6.75
C ILE A 112 20.17 -8.84 -5.33
N SER A 113 19.07 -8.80 -4.57
CA SER A 113 19.10 -8.31 -3.19
C SER A 113 20.01 -9.13 -2.27
N CYS A 114 20.23 -10.40 -2.58
CA CYS A 114 21.19 -11.26 -1.87
C CYS A 114 22.66 -10.99 -2.22
N MET A 115 22.96 -10.13 -3.21
CA MET A 115 24.33 -9.87 -3.70
C MET A 115 24.99 -8.64 -3.05
N PHE A 116 24.27 -7.89 -2.21
CA PHE A 116 24.79 -6.69 -1.54
C PHE A 116 24.22 -6.54 -0.13
N GLU A 117 24.41 -5.37 0.49
CA GLU A 117 24.00 -5.11 1.88
C GLU A 117 22.51 -5.37 2.14
N ALA A 118 21.65 -5.31 1.12
CA ALA A 118 20.24 -5.67 1.27
C ALA A 118 19.99 -7.09 1.78
N LYS A 119 20.95 -8.01 1.60
CA LYS A 119 20.86 -9.38 2.10
C LYS A 119 20.54 -9.41 3.60
N ASP A 120 21.22 -8.61 4.42
CA ASP A 120 21.05 -8.61 5.88
C ASP A 120 19.66 -8.17 6.35
N VAL A 121 18.92 -7.50 5.47
CA VAL A 121 17.58 -6.95 5.74
C VAL A 121 16.50 -7.79 5.09
N LEU A 122 16.70 -8.20 3.84
CA LEU A 122 15.69 -8.76 2.93
C LEU A 122 15.79 -10.26 2.72
N GLU A 123 16.90 -10.90 3.11
CA GLU A 123 17.07 -12.35 2.98
C GLU A 123 15.92 -13.07 3.72
N ASN A 124 15.25 -13.98 3.01
CA ASN A 124 14.06 -14.70 3.47
C ASN A 124 12.83 -13.83 3.86
N LYS A 125 12.89 -12.51 3.72
CA LYS A 125 11.77 -11.59 3.99
C LYS A 125 11.10 -11.06 2.71
N MET A 126 11.70 -11.29 1.54
CA MET A 126 11.09 -10.97 0.26
C MET A 126 9.99 -11.97 -0.11
N TYR A 127 8.77 -11.47 -0.31
CA TYR A 127 7.63 -12.23 -0.85
C TYR A 127 6.79 -11.40 -1.84
N LEU A 128 6.19 -12.09 -2.82
CA LEU A 128 5.13 -11.51 -3.65
C LEU A 128 3.85 -11.48 -2.81
N MET A 129 3.21 -10.32 -2.70
CA MET A 129 2.01 -10.17 -1.88
C MET A 129 0.84 -10.82 -2.60
N ASP A 130 0.04 -11.62 -1.89
CA ASP A 130 -1.23 -12.03 -2.45
C ASP A 130 -2.14 -10.81 -2.65
N SER A 131 -3.04 -10.93 -3.63
CA SER A 131 -3.92 -9.84 -4.05
C SER A 131 -4.72 -9.25 -2.90
N LYS A 132 -5.22 -10.09 -1.99
CA LYS A 132 -6.00 -9.63 -0.83
C LYS A 132 -5.18 -8.70 0.06
N HIS A 133 -4.00 -9.13 0.49
CA HIS A 133 -3.17 -8.29 1.36
C HIS A 133 -2.63 -7.07 0.63
N PHE A 134 -2.26 -7.20 -0.65
CA PHE A 134 -1.84 -6.09 -1.49
C PHE A 134 -2.90 -4.98 -1.56
N PHE A 135 -4.17 -5.32 -1.83
CA PHE A 135 -5.24 -4.32 -1.88
C PHE A 135 -5.48 -3.64 -0.53
N ASN A 136 -5.40 -4.37 0.57
CA ASN A 136 -5.49 -3.78 1.91
C ASN A 136 -4.35 -2.78 2.17
N PHE A 137 -3.10 -3.12 1.79
CA PHE A 137 -1.99 -2.16 1.86
C PHE A 137 -2.23 -0.95 0.96
N HIS A 138 -2.72 -1.18 -0.26
CA HIS A 138 -2.92 -0.12 -1.24
C HIS A 138 -3.98 0.90 -0.79
N ILE A 139 -5.07 0.45 -0.16
CA ILE A 139 -6.08 1.33 0.45
C ILE A 139 -5.45 2.22 1.51
N LEU A 140 -4.70 1.64 2.45
CA LEU A 140 -4.02 2.41 3.50
C LEU A 140 -3.00 3.38 2.90
N TYR A 141 -2.20 2.95 1.93
CA TYR A 141 -1.25 3.81 1.24
C TYR A 141 -1.93 5.05 0.66
N LYS A 142 -3.02 4.87 -0.09
CA LYS A 142 -3.76 5.99 -0.67
C LYS A 142 -4.35 6.92 0.37
N LEU A 143 -4.88 6.38 1.48
CA LEU A 143 -5.41 7.19 2.58
C LEU A 143 -4.33 8.08 3.19
N TYR A 144 -3.16 7.52 3.52
CA TYR A 144 -2.03 8.26 4.05
C TYR A 144 -1.45 9.25 3.03
N ASP A 145 -1.31 8.87 1.76
CA ASP A 145 -0.76 9.74 0.72
C ASP A 145 -1.67 10.94 0.42
N ASN A 146 -2.98 10.68 0.33
CA ASN A 146 -3.99 11.70 0.16
C ASN A 146 -4.00 12.67 1.35
N TYR A 147 -3.95 12.14 2.58
CA TYR A 147 -3.92 12.97 3.78
C TYR A 147 -2.65 13.81 3.91
N ASP A 148 -1.50 13.27 3.53
CA ASP A 148 -0.28 14.05 3.53
C ASP A 148 -0.30 15.16 2.47
N SER A 149 -0.81 14.86 1.28
CA SER A 149 -0.92 15.80 0.16
C SER A 149 -1.84 16.99 0.46
N LEU A 150 -2.78 16.86 1.41
CA LEU A 150 -3.64 17.94 1.88
C LEU A 150 -2.85 19.16 2.41
N SER A 151 -1.62 18.95 2.89
CA SER A 151 -0.76 20.03 3.38
C SER A 151 0.00 20.78 2.27
N GLN A 152 -0.06 20.30 1.01
CA GLN A 152 0.86 20.76 -0.04
C GLN A 152 0.21 21.60 -1.16
N ASN A 153 -1.11 21.61 -1.32
CA ASN A 153 -1.73 22.27 -2.48
C ASN A 153 -3.18 22.75 -2.26
N ASP A 154 -3.41 24.05 -2.43
CA ASP A 154 -4.71 24.73 -2.26
C ASP A 154 -5.77 24.29 -3.31
N ASN A 155 -5.37 23.75 -4.47
CA ASN A 155 -6.27 23.29 -5.54
C ASN A 155 -6.54 21.77 -5.50
N TYR A 156 -6.01 21.07 -4.49
CA TYR A 156 -6.10 19.61 -4.33
C TYR A 156 -7.34 19.16 -3.55
N TYR A 157 -8.15 20.10 -3.06
CA TYR A 157 -9.17 19.83 -2.06
C TYR A 157 -10.33 18.94 -2.52
N ASN A 158 -10.95 19.22 -3.66
CA ASN A 158 -12.09 18.41 -4.14
C ASN A 158 -11.65 16.96 -4.40
N LYS A 159 -10.46 16.82 -5.02
CA LYS A 159 -9.80 15.53 -5.23
C LYS A 159 -9.53 14.82 -3.91
N PHE A 160 -9.02 15.55 -2.90
CA PHE A 160 -8.80 15.00 -1.57
C PHE A 160 -10.06 14.41 -0.97
N LEU A 161 -11.19 15.14 -0.99
CA LEU A 161 -12.44 14.64 -0.42
C LEU A 161 -12.96 13.40 -1.12
N GLU A 162 -12.94 13.40 -2.45
CA GLU A 162 -13.41 12.28 -3.25
C GLU A 162 -12.56 11.03 -2.99
N GLU A 163 -11.23 11.16 -3.01
CA GLU A 163 -10.30 10.08 -2.72
C GLU A 163 -10.43 9.58 -1.28
N MET A 164 -10.53 10.49 -0.31
CA MET A 164 -10.68 10.14 1.10
C MET A 164 -11.96 9.34 1.33
N LYS A 165 -13.09 9.81 0.78
CA LYS A 165 -14.38 9.13 0.89
C LYS A 165 -14.34 7.77 0.21
N CYS A 166 -13.83 7.71 -1.02
CA CYS A 166 -13.78 6.48 -1.81
C CYS A 166 -12.93 5.42 -1.12
N GLU A 167 -11.68 5.75 -0.78
CA GLU A 167 -10.74 4.79 -0.22
C GLU A 167 -11.11 4.38 1.21
N TYR A 168 -11.64 5.29 2.03
CA TYR A 168 -12.08 4.94 3.39
C TYR A 168 -13.28 4.00 3.35
N ASN A 169 -14.28 4.27 2.48
CA ASN A 169 -15.43 3.38 2.31
C ASN A 169 -15.01 2.00 1.78
N ASN A 170 -14.11 1.95 0.80
CA ASN A 170 -13.53 0.70 0.34
C ASN A 170 -12.84 -0.06 1.48
N GLY A 171 -12.13 0.66 2.35
CA GLY A 171 -11.52 0.12 3.55
C GLY A 171 -12.54 -0.43 4.54
N LEU A 172 -13.64 0.28 4.79
CA LEU A 172 -14.73 -0.19 5.66
C LEU A 172 -15.32 -1.48 5.12
N ASP A 173 -15.69 -1.50 3.84
CA ASP A 173 -16.20 -2.68 3.17
C ASP A 173 -15.22 -3.84 3.34
N LYS A 174 -13.95 -3.66 2.98
CA LYS A 174 -12.95 -4.72 3.13
C LYS A 174 -12.77 -5.16 4.57
N CYS A 175 -12.81 -4.25 5.55
CA CYS A 175 -12.73 -4.60 6.95
C CYS A 175 -13.89 -5.53 7.36
N PHE A 176 -15.13 -5.16 7.02
CA PHE A 176 -16.32 -5.95 7.37
C PHE A 176 -16.41 -7.27 6.57
N TYR A 177 -16.17 -7.24 5.26
CA TYR A 177 -16.26 -8.40 4.37
C TYR A 177 -15.12 -9.40 4.53
N SER A 178 -13.88 -8.92 4.66
CA SER A 178 -12.71 -9.80 4.73
C SER A 178 -12.49 -10.34 6.14
N GLY A 179 -12.96 -9.60 7.17
CA GLY A 179 -12.71 -9.86 8.59
C GLY A 179 -11.22 -9.95 8.93
N ASP A 180 -10.39 -9.25 8.16
CA ASP A 180 -8.98 -9.04 8.52
C ASP A 180 -8.91 -8.03 9.66
N VAL A 181 -8.88 -8.55 10.88
CA VAL A 181 -8.86 -7.75 12.10
C VAL A 181 -7.63 -6.83 12.16
N LYS A 182 -6.49 -7.24 11.57
CA LYS A 182 -5.29 -6.38 11.54
C LYS A 182 -5.50 -5.19 10.62
N PHE A 183 -6.05 -5.43 9.44
CA PHE A 183 -6.39 -4.36 8.50
C PHE A 183 -7.41 -3.40 9.12
N CYS A 184 -8.48 -3.92 9.73
CA CYS A 184 -9.47 -3.11 10.44
C CYS A 184 -8.84 -2.22 11.52
N LYS A 185 -7.90 -2.76 12.30
CA LYS A 185 -7.18 -1.99 13.33
C LYS A 185 -6.33 -0.88 12.73
N ALA A 186 -5.62 -1.15 11.63
CA ALA A 186 -4.84 -0.13 10.93
C ALA A 186 -5.72 0.97 10.30
N LEU A 187 -6.88 0.60 9.74
CA LEU A 187 -7.85 1.56 9.22
C LEU A 187 -8.41 2.45 10.33
N LYS A 188 -8.74 1.86 11.50
CA LYS A 188 -9.14 2.63 12.68
C LYS A 188 -8.02 3.54 13.17
N LYS A 189 -6.77 3.08 13.16
CA LYS A 189 -5.63 3.92 13.54
C LYS A 189 -5.50 5.12 12.62
N PHE A 190 -5.53 4.91 11.30
CA PHE A 190 -5.53 6.00 10.33
C PHE A 190 -6.65 7.03 10.63
N ARG A 191 -7.87 6.54 10.88
CA ARG A 191 -9.01 7.39 11.24
C ARG A 191 -8.73 8.21 12.49
N ASP A 192 -8.26 7.57 13.56
CA ASP A 192 -8.00 8.23 14.83
C ASP A 192 -6.89 9.31 14.68
N ASP A 193 -5.84 9.01 13.91
CA ASP A 193 -4.77 9.95 13.59
C ASP A 193 -5.29 11.13 12.75
N TYR A 194 -6.14 10.85 11.76
CA TYR A 194 -6.83 11.86 10.95
C TYR A 194 -7.70 12.78 11.81
N GLU A 195 -8.63 12.24 12.61
CA GLU A 195 -9.52 13.04 13.45
C GLU A 195 -8.75 13.91 14.45
N LYS A 196 -7.67 13.37 15.01
CA LYS A 196 -6.81 14.08 15.95
C LYS A 196 -6.08 15.27 15.33
N SER A 197 -5.66 15.16 14.07
CA SER A 197 -4.71 16.11 13.46
C SER A 197 -5.25 16.90 12.27
N LYS A 198 -6.43 16.55 11.72
CA LYS A 198 -6.97 17.17 10.49
C LYS A 198 -7.04 18.67 10.59
N ASN A 199 -7.52 19.17 11.73
CA ASN A 199 -7.63 20.58 12.04
C ASN A 199 -6.25 21.27 11.94
N THR A 200 -5.20 20.68 12.50
CA THR A 200 -3.85 21.27 12.43
C THR A 200 -3.13 21.07 11.10
N LYS A 201 -3.52 20.07 10.28
CA LYS A 201 -2.80 19.71 9.05
C LYS A 201 -3.05 20.70 7.91
N SER A 202 -4.20 21.37 7.89
CA SER A 202 -4.54 22.31 6.83
C SER A 202 -5.50 23.41 7.29
N LYS A 203 -5.26 24.64 6.83
CA LYS A 203 -6.12 25.81 7.08
C LYS A 203 -7.59 25.56 6.69
N TYR A 204 -7.82 24.72 5.68
CA TYR A 204 -9.15 24.36 5.20
C TYR A 204 -9.93 23.47 6.17
N CYS A 205 -9.25 22.72 7.03
CA CYS A 205 -9.92 21.90 8.05
C CYS A 205 -10.36 22.73 9.27
N ASN A 206 -9.81 23.93 9.46
CA ASN A 206 -10.11 24.82 10.59
C ASN A 206 -11.14 25.91 10.29
N GLY A 207 -11.59 26.04 9.04
CA GLY A 207 -12.54 27.07 8.62
C GLY A 207 -13.97 26.81 9.10
N GLU A 208 -14.81 27.85 9.01
CA GLU A 208 -16.23 27.81 9.38
C GLU A 208 -17.00 26.69 8.66
N ASP A 209 -16.59 26.36 7.43
CA ASP A 209 -17.21 25.33 6.60
C ASP A 209 -16.92 23.88 7.04
N LYS A 210 -16.02 23.66 8.02
CA LYS A 210 -15.60 22.33 8.54
C LYS A 210 -15.48 21.27 7.46
N ILE A 211 -14.79 21.69 6.41
CA ILE A 211 -14.64 21.04 5.13
C ILE A 211 -14.10 19.60 5.30
N CYS A 212 -13.16 19.40 6.23
CA CYS A 212 -12.61 18.10 6.60
C CYS A 212 -13.60 17.34 7.49
N ARG A 213 -14.58 16.71 6.84
CA ARG A 213 -15.62 15.94 7.50
C ARG A 213 -15.04 14.81 8.35
N SER A 214 -15.72 14.49 9.44
CA SER A 214 -15.34 13.33 10.23
C SER A 214 -15.59 12.03 9.47
N LEU A 215 -14.65 11.11 9.62
CA LEU A 215 -14.73 9.77 9.06
C LEU A 215 -15.65 8.89 9.93
N PRO A 216 -16.47 8.02 9.31
CA PRO A 216 -17.32 7.08 10.04
C PRO A 216 -16.58 6.30 11.12
N GLU A 217 -17.22 6.11 12.27
CA GLU A 217 -16.64 5.42 13.42
C GLU A 217 -16.44 3.92 13.18
N LEU A 218 -15.30 3.42 13.65
CA LEU A 218 -14.96 2.00 13.68
C LEU A 218 -14.90 1.51 15.12
N ASN A 219 -16.00 0.94 15.59
CA ASN A 219 -16.06 0.29 16.90
C ASN A 219 -15.50 -1.14 16.80
N ILE A 220 -14.18 -1.25 16.95
CA ILE A 220 -13.46 -2.54 16.97
C ILE A 220 -12.99 -2.79 18.41
N SER A 221 -13.87 -3.33 19.28
CA SER A 221 -13.40 -3.79 20.60
C SER A 221 -12.62 -5.09 20.46
N SER A 222 -11.60 -5.28 21.30
CA SER A 222 -10.65 -6.39 21.27
C SER A 222 -11.22 -7.72 21.80
N SER A 223 -12.51 -7.79 22.13
CA SER A 223 -13.14 -8.99 22.68
C SER A 223 -13.40 -10.06 21.62
N VAL A 224 -13.44 -11.32 22.06
CA VAL A 224 -13.84 -12.50 21.27
C VAL A 224 -15.20 -12.27 20.55
N SER A 225 -16.07 -11.44 21.13
CA SER A 225 -17.40 -11.11 20.59
C SER A 225 -17.36 -10.32 19.28
N HIS A 226 -16.29 -9.58 18.98
CA HIS A 226 -16.20 -8.81 17.71
C HIS A 226 -15.82 -9.68 16.52
N LYS A 227 -15.08 -10.76 16.77
CA LYS A 227 -14.81 -11.77 15.74
C LYS A 227 -16.11 -12.49 15.36
N GLU A 228 -16.96 -12.75 16.34
CA GLU A 228 -18.34 -13.22 16.12
C GLU A 228 -19.20 -12.19 15.40
N GLN A 229 -19.19 -10.91 15.77
CA GLN A 229 -19.95 -9.87 15.07
C GLN A 229 -19.50 -9.66 13.62
N LEU A 230 -18.19 -9.67 13.35
CA LEU A 230 -17.66 -9.65 11.99
C LEU A 230 -18.06 -10.91 11.21
N ASN A 231 -18.07 -12.07 11.86
CA ASN A 231 -18.57 -13.30 11.24
C ASN A 231 -20.08 -13.28 10.99
N ILE A 232 -20.87 -12.71 11.91
CA ILE A 232 -22.31 -12.50 11.75
C ILE A 232 -22.58 -11.49 10.62
N ALA A 233 -21.81 -10.42 10.51
CA ALA A 233 -21.88 -9.48 9.39
C ALA A 233 -21.53 -10.17 8.06
N LYS A 234 -20.45 -10.98 8.03
CA LYS A 234 -20.10 -11.80 6.86
C LYS A 234 -21.22 -12.78 6.47
N ILE A 235 -21.83 -13.46 7.44
CA ILE A 235 -22.93 -14.40 7.21
C ILE A 235 -24.18 -13.63 6.73
N GLY A 236 -24.56 -12.56 7.42
CA GLY A 236 -25.70 -11.72 7.07
C GLY A 236 -25.58 -11.17 5.66
N ILE A 237 -24.40 -10.68 5.27
CA ILE A 237 -24.20 -10.19 3.90
C ILE A 237 -24.04 -11.34 2.89
N GLY A 238 -23.52 -12.50 3.28
CA GLY A 238 -23.57 -13.69 2.43
C GLY A 238 -25.00 -14.13 2.11
N LEU A 239 -25.93 -13.94 3.06
CA LEU A 239 -27.35 -14.24 2.91
C LEU A 239 -28.13 -13.14 2.15
N ILE A 240 -27.71 -11.87 2.27
CA ILE A 240 -28.31 -10.73 1.54
C ILE A 240 -27.71 -10.57 0.13
N GLY A 241 -26.42 -10.88 -0.04
CA GLY A 241 -25.69 -10.78 -1.30
C GLY A 241 -26.15 -11.78 -2.36
N THR A 242 -26.87 -12.85 -1.98
CA THR A 242 -27.57 -13.71 -2.96
C THR A 242 -28.82 -13.07 -3.56
N SER A 243 -29.36 -11.98 -2.98
CA SER A 243 -30.51 -11.25 -3.53
C SER A 243 -30.15 -9.90 -4.19
N TYR A 244 -28.94 -9.36 -3.98
CA TYR A 244 -28.47 -8.11 -4.58
C TYR A 244 -27.05 -8.22 -5.17
N ALA A 245 -26.87 -9.04 -6.20
CA ALA A 245 -25.59 -9.12 -6.92
C ALA A 245 -25.72 -8.86 -8.44
N PRO A 246 -25.76 -7.58 -8.86
CA PRO A 246 -25.20 -7.20 -10.16
C PRO A 246 -23.81 -6.53 -10.06
N TYR A 247 -23.50 -5.83 -8.96
CA TYR A 247 -22.31 -4.94 -8.92
C TYR A 247 -21.01 -5.58 -8.43
N LEU A 248 -21.03 -6.86 -8.05
CA LEU A 248 -19.84 -7.58 -7.56
C LEU A 248 -19.29 -8.62 -8.55
N LYS A 249 -19.89 -8.75 -9.74
CA LYS A 249 -19.22 -9.43 -10.86
C LYS A 249 -18.32 -8.40 -11.54
N GLY A 250 -17.03 -8.71 -11.54
CA GLY A 250 -15.98 -7.81 -11.97
C GLY A 250 -16.16 -7.26 -13.37
N TYR A 251 -15.44 -6.17 -13.63
CA TYR A 251 -14.99 -5.72 -14.93
C TYR A 251 -15.10 -6.79 -16.02
N SER A 252 -16.21 -6.79 -16.75
CA SER A 252 -16.18 -7.10 -18.17
C SER A 252 -16.29 -5.77 -18.88
N VAL A 253 -15.20 -5.40 -19.55
CA VAL A 253 -15.20 -4.36 -20.57
C VAL A 253 -16.31 -4.70 -21.57
N ASP A 254 -17.36 -3.89 -21.65
CA ASP A 254 -17.82 -3.40 -22.95
C ASP A 254 -18.64 -2.12 -22.85
N LYS A 255 -18.59 -1.39 -23.96
CA LYS A 255 -18.86 0.04 -24.13
C LYS A 255 -20.32 0.50 -23.95
N SER A 256 -20.39 1.82 -23.78
CA SER A 256 -21.38 2.78 -24.29
C SER A 256 -22.73 2.87 -23.57
N GLY A 257 -23.05 4.11 -23.20
CA GLY A 257 -24.38 4.53 -22.78
C GLY A 257 -24.28 5.74 -21.86
N GLU A 258 -24.44 6.93 -22.45
CA GLU A 258 -24.80 8.16 -21.73
C GLU A 258 -25.99 7.89 -20.79
N VAL A 259 -26.12 8.70 -19.72
CA VAL A 259 -27.36 9.42 -19.37
C VAL A 259 -27.19 10.16 -18.04
N TYR A 260 -27.40 11.48 -18.14
CA TYR A 260 -27.69 12.55 -17.16
C TYR A 260 -27.19 12.45 -15.72
#